data_AF-A0A8S9WIQ7-F1
#
_entry.id   AF-A0A8S9WIQ7-F1
#
_cell.length_a   1.000
_cell.length_b   1.000
_cell.length_c   1.000
_cell.angle_alpha   90.00
_cell.angle_beta   90.00
_cell.angle_gamma   90.00
#
_symmetry.space_group_name_H-M   'P 1'
#
loop_
_entity.id
_entity.type
_entity.pdbx_description
1 polymer ?
#
loop_
_entity_poly.entity_id
_entity_poly.type
_entity_poly.pdbx_seq_one_letter_code
_entity_poly.pdbx_strand_id
1 'polypeptide(L)'
;MGMKGKKRLTKAVALLICMVFLATVCCGMSVASAQGDHLKIYANKELNHATRAAGKVPGEIIVKFDRDVDEHQILLTNFRYGTTVKSTLPSRARVLKIPTYDSVDTMVKRYNDLPDVEYAEPNYIVRVPTRPGDTFCLLQLNRGNDKEG
;
A
#
# COMPACT_ATOMS: atom_id res chain seq x y z
N MET A 1 -39.23 -56.71 -5.52
CA MET A 1 -39.60 -55.51 -6.32
C MET A 1 -39.48 -54.28 -5.43
N GLY A 2 -38.78 -53.20 -5.85
CA GLY A 2 -38.99 -51.86 -5.29
C GLY A 2 -37.96 -51.24 -4.32
N MET A 3 -36.68 -51.08 -4.70
CA MET A 3 -35.74 -50.17 -3.98
C MET A 3 -34.91 -49.23 -4.90
N LYS A 4 -35.36 -48.98 -6.13
CA LYS A 4 -34.64 -48.09 -7.08
C LYS A 4 -35.19 -46.65 -7.15
N GLY A 5 -36.35 -46.35 -6.54
CA GLY A 5 -37.01 -45.04 -6.65
C GLY A 5 -36.49 -43.94 -5.70
N LYS A 6 -36.00 -44.28 -4.50
CA LYS A 6 -35.67 -43.28 -3.47
C LYS A 6 -34.35 -42.52 -3.72
N LYS A 7 -33.41 -43.12 -4.47
CA LYS A 7 -32.07 -42.55 -4.73
C LYS A 7 -32.05 -41.50 -5.85
N ARG A 8 -33.05 -41.50 -6.74
CA ARG A 8 -33.18 -40.50 -7.81
C ARG A 8 -33.84 -39.23 -7.30
N LEU A 9 -34.79 -39.37 -6.37
CA LEU A 9 -35.49 -38.25 -5.73
C LEU A 9 -34.55 -37.41 -4.83
N THR A 10 -33.65 -38.04 -4.09
CA THR A 10 -32.67 -37.35 -3.23
C THR A 10 -31.62 -36.57 -4.03
N LYS A 11 -31.18 -37.07 -5.18
CA LYS A 11 -30.26 -36.35 -6.07
C LYS A 11 -30.91 -35.14 -6.74
N ALA A 12 -32.19 -35.25 -7.12
CA ALA A 12 -32.96 -34.15 -7.70
C ALA A 12 -33.23 -33.03 -6.68
N VAL A 13 -33.53 -33.38 -5.43
CA VAL A 13 -33.73 -32.41 -4.33
C VAL A 13 -32.42 -31.70 -3.96
N ALA A 14 -31.28 -32.40 -3.93
CA ALA A 14 -29.97 -31.78 -3.65
C ALA A 14 -29.51 -30.81 -4.75
N LEU A 15 -29.80 -31.11 -6.03
CA LEU A 15 -29.47 -30.22 -7.16
C LEU A 15 -30.36 -28.97 -7.20
N LEU A 16 -31.63 -29.09 -6.81
CA LEU A 16 -32.57 -27.96 -6.72
C LEU A 16 -32.19 -26.99 -5.59
N ILE A 17 -31.76 -27.50 -4.43
CA ILE A 17 -31.29 -26.65 -3.31
C ILE A 17 -30.02 -25.87 -3.69
N CYS A 18 -29.10 -26.49 -4.46
CA CYS A 18 -27.87 -25.84 -4.91
C CYS A 18 -28.12 -24.69 -5.91
N MET A 19 -29.14 -24.82 -6.78
CA MET A 19 -29.50 -23.74 -7.71
C MET A 19 -30.26 -22.57 -7.04
N VAL A 20 -30.98 -22.82 -5.94
CA VAL A 20 -31.67 -21.75 -5.18
C VAL A 20 -30.68 -20.89 -4.36
N PHE A 21 -29.54 -21.46 -3.96
CA PHE A 21 -28.47 -20.71 -3.28
C PHE A 21 -27.61 -19.83 -4.22
N LEU A 22 -27.59 -20.09 -5.54
CA LEU A 22 -26.83 -19.27 -6.51
C LEU A 22 -27.62 -18.07 -7.07
N ALA A 23 -28.92 -17.96 -6.82
CA ALA A 23 -29.78 -16.94 -7.45
C ALA A 23 -30.35 -15.88 -6.48
N THR A 24 -29.93 -15.86 -5.21
CA THR A 24 -30.51 -14.98 -4.16
C THR A 24 -29.52 -14.01 -3.49
N VAL A 25 -28.38 -13.70 -4.12
CA VAL A 25 -27.53 -12.56 -3.74
C VAL A 25 -27.42 -11.58 -4.91
N CYS A 26 -28.57 -11.11 -5.39
CA CYS A 26 -28.68 -10.00 -6.35
C CYS A 26 -29.95 -9.19 -6.05
N CYS A 27 -29.96 -8.57 -4.87
CA CYS A 27 -30.85 -7.49 -4.40
C CYS A 27 -30.47 -7.32 -2.94
N GLY A 28 -30.02 -6.21 -2.41
CA GLY A 28 -30.14 -4.82 -2.83
C GLY A 28 -30.15 -4.05 -1.52
N MET A 29 -29.02 -3.46 -1.16
CA MET A 29 -28.96 -2.43 -0.12
C MET A 29 -27.98 -1.36 -0.58
N SER A 30 -28.48 -0.46 -1.43
CA SER A 30 -27.90 0.86 -1.56
C SER A 30 -28.17 1.61 -0.25
N VAL A 31 -27.17 1.67 0.63
CA VAL A 31 -27.15 2.72 1.65
C VAL A 31 -26.51 3.95 1.02
N ALA A 32 -27.35 4.81 0.46
CA ALA A 32 -27.00 6.21 0.23
C ALA A 32 -26.78 6.84 1.61
N SER A 33 -25.51 7.08 1.97
CA SER A 33 -25.19 7.95 3.10
C SER A 33 -24.84 9.33 2.56
N ALA A 34 -25.52 10.30 3.18
CA ALA A 34 -25.65 11.68 2.76
C ALA A 34 -24.29 12.38 2.57
N GLN A 35 -24.28 13.28 1.58
CA GLN A 35 -23.28 14.32 1.43
C GLN A 35 -23.19 15.16 2.72
N GLY A 36 -22.18 14.83 3.52
CA GLY A 36 -21.56 15.73 4.49
C GLY A 36 -20.62 16.66 3.74
N ASP A 37 -21.15 17.82 3.40
CA ASP A 37 -20.52 18.89 2.63
C ASP A 37 -19.49 19.63 3.51
N HIS A 38 -18.29 19.05 3.72
CA HIS A 38 -17.16 19.77 4.35
C HIS A 38 -15.78 19.13 4.10
N LEU A 39 -15.28 19.18 2.87
CA LEU A 39 -13.82 19.31 2.61
C LEU A 39 -13.52 19.86 1.21
N LYS A 40 -13.96 21.10 0.92
CA LYS A 40 -13.61 21.80 -0.32
C LYS A 40 -12.26 22.53 -0.24
N ILE A 41 -11.17 21.85 0.14
CA ILE A 41 -9.80 22.29 -0.20
C ILE A 41 -8.88 21.06 -0.34
N TYR A 42 -9.09 20.23 -1.38
CA TYR A 42 -8.00 19.61 -2.16
C TYR A 42 -8.47 19.43 -3.61
N ALA A 43 -9.24 20.41 -4.08
CA ALA A 43 -9.63 20.52 -5.46
C ALA A 43 -8.39 20.93 -6.28
N ASN A 44 -7.74 19.93 -6.88
CA ASN A 44 -7.07 19.99 -8.18
C ASN A 44 -6.17 21.22 -8.41
N LYS A 45 -5.01 21.21 -7.74
CA LYS A 45 -3.78 21.44 -8.51
C LYS A 45 -3.39 20.10 -9.07
N GLU A 46 -3.87 19.80 -10.27
CA GLU A 46 -3.27 18.72 -11.05
C GLU A 46 -1.77 18.93 -11.01
N LEU A 47 -1.06 18.01 -10.35
CA LEU A 47 0.37 17.91 -10.48
C LEU A 47 0.59 17.63 -11.97
N ASN A 48 0.81 18.69 -12.75
CA ASN A 48 1.50 18.63 -14.04
C ASN A 48 2.96 18.18 -13.85
N HIS A 49 3.21 17.29 -12.91
CA HIS A 49 4.27 16.32 -12.99
C HIS A 49 3.73 15.27 -13.95
N ALA A 50 3.80 15.56 -15.25
CA ALA A 50 4.19 14.49 -16.15
C ALA A 50 5.33 13.78 -15.42
N THR A 51 5.06 12.53 -15.01
CA THR A 51 6.00 11.67 -14.31
C THR A 51 7.26 11.64 -15.15
N ARG A 52 8.18 12.60 -14.94
CA ARG A 52 9.57 12.46 -15.36
C ARG A 52 9.99 11.26 -14.55
N ALA A 53 10.00 10.09 -15.19
CA ALA A 53 10.21 8.81 -14.55
C ALA A 53 11.28 8.99 -13.47
N ALA A 54 10.86 9.05 -12.21
CA ALA A 54 11.78 9.24 -11.11
C ALA A 54 12.65 7.99 -11.16
N GLY A 55 13.93 8.16 -11.51
CA GLY A 55 14.84 7.03 -11.62
C GLY A 55 14.80 6.25 -10.30
N LYS A 56 14.82 4.93 -10.36
CA LYS A 56 14.92 4.08 -9.16
C LYS A 56 16.40 3.78 -8.94
N VAL A 57 16.84 3.71 -7.69
CA VAL A 57 18.17 3.19 -7.37
C VAL A 57 18.17 1.68 -7.66
N PRO A 58 19.01 1.18 -8.58
CA PRO A 58 19.03 -0.24 -8.90
C PRO A 58 19.39 -1.07 -7.67
N GLY A 59 18.65 -2.15 -7.43
CA GLY A 59 18.93 -3.07 -6.34
C GLY A 59 18.53 -2.55 -4.95
N GLU A 60 17.74 -1.47 -4.85
CA GLU A 60 17.31 -0.92 -3.56
C GLU A 60 15.79 -0.71 -3.46
N ILE A 61 15.25 -1.08 -2.31
CA ILE A 61 13.86 -0.80 -1.91
C ILE A 61 13.85 -0.11 -0.54
N ILE A 62 12.79 0.62 -0.25
CA ILE A 62 12.48 1.16 1.07
C ILE A 62 11.32 0.37 1.64
N VAL A 63 11.49 -0.17 2.84
CA VAL A 63 10.48 -0.98 3.52
C VAL A 63 10.23 -0.39 4.90
N LYS A 64 8.96 -0.22 5.26
CA LYS A 64 8.56 0.11 6.62
C LYS A 64 7.77 -1.06 7.19
N PHE A 65 8.30 -1.64 8.26
CA PHE A 65 7.62 -2.68 9.04
C PHE A 65 6.65 -2.04 10.02
N ASP A 66 5.61 -2.78 10.39
CA ASP A 66 4.69 -2.38 11.45
C ASP A 66 5.42 -2.16 12.78
N ARG A 67 4.83 -1.33 13.66
CA ARG A 67 5.52 -0.87 14.88
C ARG A 67 5.80 -1.98 15.89
N ASP A 68 4.99 -3.02 15.85
CA ASP A 68 4.99 -4.09 16.83
C ASP A 68 5.86 -5.28 16.39
N VAL A 69 6.47 -5.19 15.21
CA VAL A 69 7.36 -6.22 14.66
C VAL A 69 8.74 -6.07 15.30
N ASP A 70 9.23 -7.14 15.92
CA ASP A 70 10.53 -7.13 16.56
C ASP A 70 11.69 -7.25 15.55
N GLU A 71 12.88 -6.82 15.98
CA GLU A 71 14.08 -6.81 15.15
C GLU A 71 14.48 -8.19 14.63
N HIS A 72 14.26 -9.24 15.43
CA HIS A 72 14.62 -10.60 15.07
C HIS A 72 13.70 -11.14 13.96
N GLN A 73 12.40 -10.85 14.04
CA GLN A 73 11.45 -11.17 12.95
C GLN A 73 11.80 -10.43 11.66
N ILE A 74 12.21 -9.16 11.75
CA ILE A 74 12.68 -8.40 10.58
C ILE A 74 13.93 -9.03 9.98
N LEU A 75 14.91 -9.43 10.81
CA LEU A 75 16.12 -10.11 10.36
C LEU A 75 15.81 -11.43 9.64
N LEU A 76 14.91 -12.24 10.20
CA LEU A 76 14.48 -13.50 9.58
C LEU A 76 13.77 -13.28 8.24
N THR A 77 12.91 -12.28 8.15
CA THR A 77 12.25 -11.90 6.89
C THR A 77 13.28 -11.44 5.86
N ASN A 78 14.21 -10.57 6.25
CA ASN A 78 15.26 -10.10 5.35
C ASN A 78 16.14 -11.26 4.86
N PHE A 79 16.49 -12.19 5.74
CA PHE A 79 17.26 -13.40 5.42
C PHE A 79 16.51 -14.30 4.42
N ARG A 80 15.22 -14.55 4.65
CA ARG A 80 14.35 -15.34 3.76
C ARG A 80 14.32 -14.81 2.33
N TYR A 81 14.39 -13.49 2.15
CA TYR A 81 14.40 -12.85 0.84
C TYR A 81 15.80 -12.47 0.34
N GLY A 82 16.86 -12.88 1.04
CA GLY A 82 18.24 -12.56 0.66
C GLY A 82 18.56 -11.06 0.64
N THR A 83 17.80 -10.26 1.37
CA THR A 83 17.97 -8.80 1.45
C THR A 83 18.86 -8.40 2.64
N THR A 84 19.52 -7.26 2.53
CA THR A 84 20.35 -6.70 3.62
C THR A 84 19.98 -5.25 3.91
N VAL A 85 20.04 -4.85 5.17
CA VAL A 85 19.78 -3.46 5.56
C VAL A 85 21.00 -2.61 5.18
N LYS A 86 20.79 -1.62 4.31
CA LYS A 86 21.80 -0.61 3.95
C LYS A 86 21.81 0.54 4.94
N SER A 87 20.64 1.03 5.31
CA SER A 87 20.46 2.11 6.29
C SER A 87 19.04 2.12 6.85
N THR A 88 18.87 2.81 7.97
CA THR A 88 17.57 3.09 8.58
C THR A 88 17.32 4.60 8.50
N LEU A 89 16.14 4.97 8.01
CA LEU A 89 15.70 6.35 7.90
C LEU A 89 15.11 6.83 9.25
N PRO A 90 15.03 8.16 9.50
CA PRO A 90 14.40 8.70 10.71
C PRO A 90 12.94 8.25 10.92
N SER A 91 12.23 7.89 9.84
CA SER A 91 10.87 7.34 9.88
C SER A 91 10.79 5.89 10.38
N ARG A 92 11.94 5.27 10.71
CA ARG A 92 12.13 3.83 10.98
C ARG A 92 11.95 2.91 9.76
N ALA A 93 11.68 3.48 8.58
CA ALA A 93 11.79 2.73 7.33
C ALA A 93 13.24 2.35 7.06
N ARG A 94 13.46 1.22 6.39
CA ARG A 94 14.78 0.67 6.09
C ARG A 94 15.01 0.70 4.59
N VAL A 95 16.19 1.14 4.20
CA VAL A 95 16.69 0.95 2.84
C VAL A 95 17.29 -0.44 2.79
N LEU A 96 16.71 -1.33 1.99
CA LEU A 96 17.19 -2.69 1.80
C LEU A 96 17.88 -2.83 0.45
N LYS A 97 19.03 -3.50 0.43
CA LYS A 97 19.61 -4.04 -0.80
C LYS A 97 18.94 -5.36 -1.13
N ILE A 98 18.53 -5.52 -2.39
CA ILE A 98 17.95 -6.76 -2.90
C ILE A 98 19.01 -7.62 -3.60
N PRO A 99 18.82 -8.95 -3.67
CA PRO A 99 19.74 -9.81 -4.41
C PRO A 99 19.74 -9.48 -5.92
N THR A 100 20.88 -9.70 -6.57
CA THR A 100 21.09 -9.35 -8.00
C THR A 100 20.25 -10.17 -8.98
N TYR A 101 19.71 -11.30 -8.53
CA TYR A 101 18.83 -12.17 -9.31
C TYR A 101 17.35 -11.80 -9.24
N ASP A 102 16.96 -10.82 -8.41
CA ASP A 102 15.60 -10.31 -8.33
C ASP A 102 15.52 -8.85 -8.78
N SER A 103 14.32 -8.43 -9.22
CA SER A 103 14.06 -7.05 -9.62
C SER A 103 13.49 -6.24 -8.46
N VAL A 104 13.67 -4.91 -8.53
CA VAL A 104 13.07 -3.95 -7.58
C VAL A 104 11.56 -4.15 -7.49
N ASP A 105 10.86 -4.25 -8.62
CA ASP A 105 9.41 -4.34 -8.65
C ASP A 105 8.90 -5.67 -8.07
N THR A 106 9.60 -6.78 -8.32
CA THR A 106 9.28 -8.08 -7.72
C THR A 106 9.44 -8.02 -6.20
N MET A 107 10.52 -7.42 -5.71
CA MET A 107 10.79 -7.34 -4.28
C MET A 107 9.83 -6.39 -3.56
N VAL A 108 9.49 -5.26 -4.17
CA VAL A 108 8.44 -4.36 -3.67
C VAL A 108 7.12 -5.11 -3.52
N LYS A 109 6.71 -5.90 -4.53
CA LYS A 109 5.49 -6.69 -4.45
C LYS A 109 5.55 -7.72 -3.31
N ARG A 110 6.62 -8.52 -3.25
CA ARG A 110 6.79 -9.53 -2.20
C ARG A 110 6.73 -8.95 -0.79
N TYR A 111 7.34 -7.78 -0.56
CA TYR A 111 7.30 -7.13 0.74
C TYR A 111 5.94 -6.51 1.05
N ASN A 112 5.23 -5.92 0.07
CA ASN A 112 3.86 -5.42 0.28
C ASN A 112 2.84 -6.53 0.56
N ASP A 113 3.13 -7.76 0.14
CA ASP A 113 2.29 -8.93 0.42
C ASP A 113 2.51 -9.49 1.84
N LEU A 114 3.49 -8.98 2.61
CA LEU A 114 3.75 -9.42 3.99
C LEU A 114 2.82 -8.73 4.99
N PRO A 115 2.25 -9.47 5.96
CA PRO A 115 1.33 -8.90 6.95
C PRO A 115 2.00 -7.97 7.97
N ASP A 116 3.33 -8.05 8.10
CA ASP A 116 4.15 -7.30 9.05
C ASP A 116 4.77 -6.02 8.43
N VAL A 117 4.36 -5.69 7.20
CA VAL A 117 4.90 -4.58 6.40
C VAL A 117 3.80 -3.55 6.16
N GLU A 118 4.03 -2.34 6.68
CA GLU A 118 3.15 -1.18 6.47
C GLU A 118 3.19 -0.74 4.99
N TYR A 119 4.40 -0.69 4.40
CA TYR A 119 4.59 -0.48 2.97
C TYR A 119 6.00 -0.85 2.49
N ALA A 120 6.10 -1.12 1.18
CA ALA A 120 7.35 -1.20 0.45
C ALA A 120 7.28 -0.40 -0.86
N GLU A 121 8.35 0.32 -1.17
CA GLU A 121 8.46 1.12 -2.39
C GLU A 121 9.89 1.05 -2.97
N PRO A 122 10.07 1.37 -4.27
CA PRO A 122 11.40 1.60 -4.81
C PRO A 122 12.12 2.75 -4.10
N ASN A 123 13.44 2.65 -3.96
CA ASN A 123 14.22 3.83 -3.56
C ASN A 123 14.32 4.81 -4.75
N TYR A 124 13.49 5.87 -4.76
CA TYR A 124 13.44 6.83 -5.86
C TYR A 124 14.54 7.90 -5.78
N ILE A 125 15.05 8.29 -6.95
CA ILE A 125 15.96 9.41 -7.14
C ILE A 125 15.14 10.65 -7.44
N VAL A 126 15.05 11.56 -6.46
CA VAL A 126 14.40 12.85 -6.62
C VAL A 126 15.42 13.87 -7.14
N ARG A 127 15.06 14.55 -8.24
CA ARG A 127 15.82 15.70 -8.76
C ARG A 127 15.06 16.97 -8.41
N VAL A 128 15.62 17.78 -7.50
CA VAL A 128 15.07 19.10 -7.21
C VAL A 128 15.54 20.05 -8.32
N PRO A 129 14.63 20.64 -9.12
CA PRO A 129 15.03 21.66 -10.07
C PRO A 129 15.51 22.89 -9.27
N THR A 130 16.75 23.30 -9.47
CA THR A 130 17.25 24.56 -8.92
C THR A 130 16.63 25.71 -9.70
N ARG A 131 15.83 26.54 -9.02
CA ARG A 131 15.40 27.82 -9.57
C ARG A 131 16.52 28.85 -9.31
N PRO A 132 16.89 29.69 -10.28
CA PRO A 132 17.76 30.82 -9.99
C PRO A 132 17.10 31.70 -8.91
N GLY A 133 17.74 31.81 -7.73
CA GLY A 133 17.28 32.64 -6.60
C GLY A 133 16.97 31.89 -5.30
N ASP A 134 16.90 30.56 -5.30
CA ASP A 134 16.56 29.79 -4.09
C ASP A 134 17.79 29.60 -3.18
N THR A 135 18.17 30.66 -2.47
CA THR A 135 19.11 30.57 -1.34
C THR A 135 18.32 30.07 -0.13
N PHE A 136 18.50 28.80 0.22
CA PHE A 136 18.18 28.16 1.51
C PHE A 136 16.99 28.73 2.30
N CYS A 137 15.85 28.02 2.27
CA CYS A 137 14.80 28.12 3.28
C CYS A 137 15.33 27.72 4.68
N LEU A 138 15.95 28.65 5.40
CA LEU A 138 16.12 28.57 6.84
C LEU A 138 15.24 29.63 7.52
N LEU A 139 14.15 29.15 8.09
CA LEU A 139 13.44 29.68 9.26
C LEU A 139 13.22 31.21 9.32
N GLN A 140 12.04 31.66 8.89
CA GLN A 140 11.40 32.84 9.49
C GLN A 140 9.98 32.47 9.93
N LEU A 141 9.87 31.55 10.89
CA LEU A 141 8.75 31.57 11.82
C LEU A 141 9.14 32.45 13.01
N ASN A 142 9.22 33.74 12.74
CA ASN A 142 9.03 34.74 13.79
C ASN A 142 7.90 35.67 13.34
N ARG A 143 6.69 35.12 13.25
CA ARG A 143 5.49 35.95 13.39
C ARG A 143 5.23 36.11 14.88
N GLY A 144 6.14 36.85 15.53
CA GLY A 144 5.95 37.32 16.88
C GLY A 144 4.81 38.33 16.86
N ASN A 145 3.81 38.11 17.70
CA ASN A 145 2.67 39.00 17.87
C ASN A 145 3.12 40.28 18.57
N ASP A 146 3.26 41.38 17.82
CA ASP A 146 3.18 42.72 18.33
C ASP A 146 1.69 43.09 18.42
N LYS A 147 1.17 43.00 19.65
CA LYS A 147 -0.12 43.56 20.03
C LYS A 147 -0.03 45.08 19.95
N GLU A 148 -1.04 45.68 19.35
CA GLU A 148 -1.34 47.10 19.55
C GLU A 148 -1.51 47.39 21.05
N GLY A 149 -0.85 48.46 21.50
CA GLY A 149 -0.92 49.04 22.83
C GLY A 149 -0.35 50.44 22.77
#